data_AF-A0A970WWV0-F1
#
_entry.id   AF-A0A970WWV0-F1
#
_cell.length_a   1.000
_cell.length_b   1.000
_cell.length_c   1.000
_cell.angle_alpha   90.00
_cell.angle_beta   90.00
_cell.angle_gamma   90.00
#
_symmetry.space_group_name_H-M   'P 1'
#
loop_
_entity.id
_entity.type
_entity.pdbx_description
1 polymer ?
#
loop_
_entity_poly.entity_id
_entity_poly.type
_entity_poly.pdbx_seq_one_letter_code
_entity_poly.pdbx_strand_id
1 'polypeptide(L)'
;MNKKILFFTLLIFYIILYGCNKQHNLNENPIEEEPFEENPVEVTMDEVKTWLIDQYNHYRVTSNIVFPTTDDSGQAKIETISFERKYLTNQGEFTAPMFDLEAEVMFIIDMEEETDDVIVTLILQGYGDEFDETMAWLEDVIPQKILGDFTFPEKYTQTGANLTWHSSNEEAITSKGKVTRNTDQDKGVLLSCEIEIDGEVKLFTKYVYVLGRTDKEKIEIVKKWLDERYAIGYIDENTEFVTTDEVYQSKIIWTSQNESIVTKKLEYIQPLYDTKIGFSVAIGIGASSTSFNYIFHVKGKEYEDMWSKIEDFLDKINLSQIKTQKFYLYGYEVGYQTVPSENIGYLPFYDEKEMEIIQSILPDSSSLKPNRMRSATKYIVIHNTGMAHPTATAKGLNEYIHSTTRVASWHFSIDDKETYQQLKLGEVGWHAGESNGNNYGIGIESCVYQGVDFNMVMRRLAKLSAKLLILYNLDLTDMKQHYDFSGKDCPQVIRHAGRWSELLYLIQLEYFAQTELQGVEFVWKSLTPEIMDDEGRVISHPGKEIALDYQVTVTFAGKTKVFTYTSTLQERAK
;
A
#
# COMPACT_ATOMS: atom_id res chain seq x y z
N MET A 1 -8.89 -20.29 -39.89
CA MET A 1 -8.59 -20.21 -41.33
C MET A 1 -8.94 -21.56 -41.98
N ASN A 2 -9.26 -21.59 -43.28
CA ASN A 2 -9.63 -22.75 -44.14
C ASN A 2 -9.36 -24.18 -43.60
N LYS A 3 -10.31 -25.13 -43.53
CA LYS A 3 -11.32 -25.69 -44.49
C LYS A 3 -10.84 -27.02 -45.13
N LYS A 4 -11.70 -28.05 -44.99
CA LYS A 4 -12.03 -29.16 -45.91
C LYS A 4 -10.93 -29.78 -46.80
N ILE A 5 -10.86 -31.12 -46.77
CA ILE A 5 -10.81 -31.97 -47.98
C ILE A 5 -11.95 -33.02 -47.87
N LEU A 6 -12.43 -33.50 -49.02
CA LEU A 6 -13.59 -34.39 -49.17
C LEU A 6 -13.37 -35.29 -50.38
N PHE A 7 -13.54 -36.61 -50.24
CA PHE A 7 -13.68 -37.57 -51.35
C PHE A 7 -14.45 -38.83 -50.88
N PHE A 8 -14.63 -39.79 -51.80
CA PHE A 8 -15.97 -40.28 -52.15
C PHE A 8 -15.89 -41.56 -53.00
N THR A 9 -16.95 -42.40 -53.03
CA THR A 9 -17.13 -43.66 -53.82
C THR A 9 -16.14 -44.81 -53.50
N LEU A 10 -16.45 -46.11 -53.60
CA LEU A 10 -17.29 -46.95 -54.52
C LEU A 10 -17.78 -48.19 -53.70
N LEU A 11 -18.99 -48.79 -53.74
CA LEU A 11 -19.89 -49.36 -54.78
C LEU A 11 -19.47 -50.76 -55.36
N ILE A 12 -20.47 -51.60 -55.74
CA ILE A 12 -20.41 -52.92 -56.47
C ILE A 12 -20.10 -54.15 -55.55
N PHE A 13 -20.76 -55.34 -55.55
CA PHE A 13 -21.91 -56.02 -56.25
C PHE A 13 -22.26 -57.38 -55.52
N TYR A 14 -23.27 -58.24 -55.78
CA TYR A 14 -24.44 -58.28 -56.70
C TYR A 14 -25.68 -59.07 -56.13
N ILE A 15 -26.14 -60.19 -56.76
CA ILE A 15 -27.47 -60.88 -56.62
C ILE A 15 -27.34 -62.42 -56.89
N ILE A 16 -28.43 -63.23 -56.69
CA ILE A 16 -28.83 -64.57 -57.29
C ILE A 16 -28.86 -65.75 -56.28
N LEU A 17 -29.86 -66.68 -56.13
CA LEU A 17 -31.28 -66.96 -56.57
C LEU A 17 -31.93 -67.89 -55.48
N TYR A 18 -33.22 -67.84 -55.08
CA TYR A 18 -34.48 -68.37 -55.67
C TYR A 18 -34.74 -69.92 -55.65
N GLY A 19 -35.94 -70.36 -55.18
CA GLY A 19 -36.50 -71.74 -55.24
C GLY A 19 -36.43 -72.53 -53.92
N CYS A 20 -37.48 -73.06 -53.24
CA CYS A 20 -38.82 -73.60 -53.59
C CYS A 20 -38.74 -74.99 -54.28
N ASN A 21 -39.47 -76.06 -53.90
CA ASN A 21 -40.93 -76.16 -53.72
C ASN A 21 -41.43 -77.54 -53.16
N LYS A 22 -42.62 -77.59 -52.50
CA LYS A 22 -43.60 -78.73 -52.41
C LYS A 22 -43.22 -80.09 -51.73
N GLN A 23 -44.12 -81.02 -51.34
CA GLN A 23 -45.61 -81.24 -51.47
C GLN A 23 -46.10 -82.13 -50.27
N HIS A 24 -47.37 -82.43 -49.95
CA HIS A 24 -48.69 -82.30 -50.60
C HIS A 24 -49.87 -82.24 -49.58
N ASN A 25 -51.01 -81.64 -49.95
CA ASN A 25 -52.27 -81.50 -49.18
C ASN A 25 -53.01 -82.82 -48.80
N LEU A 26 -54.01 -82.70 -47.91
CA LEU A 26 -55.40 -83.11 -48.20
C LEU A 26 -56.43 -82.13 -47.57
N ASN A 27 -57.71 -82.24 -47.93
CA ASN A 27 -58.75 -81.19 -47.79
C ASN A 27 -59.49 -81.17 -46.44
N GLU A 28 -60.04 -80.01 -46.07
CA GLU A 28 -61.50 -79.72 -46.06
C GLU A 28 -61.77 -78.20 -46.01
N ASN A 29 -63.01 -77.75 -46.32
CA ASN A 29 -63.32 -76.33 -46.64
C ASN A 29 -63.96 -75.56 -45.46
N PRO A 30 -63.57 -74.29 -45.21
CA PRO A 30 -64.24 -73.38 -44.27
C PRO A 30 -65.26 -72.43 -44.93
N ILE A 31 -65.98 -71.67 -44.09
CA ILE A 31 -66.69 -70.42 -44.42
C ILE A 31 -66.19 -69.35 -43.40
N GLU A 32 -66.15 -68.09 -43.81
CA GLU A 32 -65.47 -67.00 -43.11
C GLU A 32 -66.31 -66.34 -42.00
N GLU A 33 -65.66 -66.00 -40.88
CA GLU A 33 -66.07 -64.96 -39.91
C GLU A 33 -64.82 -64.11 -39.58
N GLU A 34 -64.99 -62.80 -39.39
CA GLU A 34 -63.87 -61.86 -39.15
C GLU A 34 -63.42 -61.88 -37.68
N PRO A 35 -62.09 -61.87 -37.39
CA PRO A 35 -61.58 -61.78 -36.03
C PRO A 35 -61.68 -60.36 -35.47
N PHE A 36 -61.97 -60.26 -34.18
CA PHE A 36 -61.91 -59.01 -33.41
C PHE A 36 -60.44 -58.56 -33.24
N GLU A 37 -60.13 -57.30 -33.53
CA GLU A 37 -58.88 -56.67 -33.07
C GLU A 37 -59.08 -56.13 -31.65
N GLU A 38 -58.22 -56.53 -30.72
CA GLU A 38 -58.05 -55.83 -29.44
C GLU A 38 -57.12 -54.62 -29.69
N ASN A 39 -57.62 -53.40 -29.48
CA ASN A 39 -56.77 -52.21 -29.51
C ASN A 39 -55.69 -52.34 -28.42
N PRO A 40 -54.43 -51.95 -28.71
CA PRO A 40 -53.42 -51.82 -27.66
C PRO A 40 -53.86 -50.80 -26.62
N VAL A 41 -53.49 -51.02 -25.36
CA VAL A 41 -53.68 -50.02 -24.30
C VAL A 41 -52.68 -48.90 -24.52
N GLU A 42 -53.16 -47.71 -24.88
CA GLU A 42 -52.35 -46.49 -24.93
C GLU A 42 -51.96 -46.10 -23.49
N VAL A 43 -50.65 -45.96 -23.24
CA VAL A 43 -50.10 -45.51 -21.94
C VAL A 43 -49.84 -44.00 -22.02
N THR A 44 -50.18 -43.24 -20.97
CA THR A 44 -49.99 -41.78 -20.96
C THR A 44 -48.66 -41.36 -20.34
N MET A 45 -48.16 -40.18 -20.74
CA MET A 45 -46.93 -39.57 -20.20
C MET A 45 -46.95 -39.47 -18.66
N ASP A 46 -48.08 -39.07 -18.07
CA ASP A 46 -48.26 -38.98 -16.62
C ASP A 46 -48.16 -40.34 -15.92
N GLU A 47 -48.62 -41.43 -16.55
CA GLU A 47 -48.49 -42.79 -16.02
C GLU A 47 -47.04 -43.27 -16.04
N VAL A 48 -46.29 -43.01 -17.13
CA VAL A 48 -44.85 -43.32 -17.22
C VAL A 48 -44.06 -42.52 -16.18
N LYS A 49 -44.36 -41.22 -16.02
CA LYS A 49 -43.75 -40.37 -14.98
C LYS A 49 -44.04 -40.86 -13.57
N THR A 50 -45.30 -41.21 -13.28
CA THR A 50 -45.71 -41.73 -11.96
C THR A 50 -45.00 -43.04 -11.66
N TRP A 51 -44.92 -43.97 -12.62
CA TRP A 51 -44.19 -45.22 -12.49
C TRP A 51 -42.69 -45.00 -12.21
N LEU A 52 -42.02 -44.09 -12.93
CA LEU A 52 -40.61 -43.76 -12.68
C LEU A 52 -40.38 -43.18 -11.29
N ILE A 53 -41.28 -42.32 -10.80
CA ILE A 53 -41.23 -41.81 -9.42
C ILE A 53 -41.43 -42.95 -8.42
N ASP A 54 -42.45 -43.78 -8.58
CA ASP A 54 -42.78 -44.87 -7.64
C ASP A 54 -41.72 -45.99 -7.60
N GLN A 55 -40.98 -46.21 -8.70
CA GLN A 55 -39.89 -47.20 -8.73
C GLN A 55 -38.55 -46.65 -8.20
N TYR A 56 -38.19 -45.41 -8.54
CA TYR A 56 -36.83 -44.90 -8.33
C TYR A 56 -36.71 -43.81 -7.26
N ASN A 57 -37.77 -43.09 -6.90
CA ASN A 57 -37.62 -42.00 -5.93
C ASN A 57 -37.36 -42.52 -4.52
N HIS A 58 -36.27 -42.05 -3.92
CA HIS A 58 -35.63 -42.56 -2.69
C HIS A 58 -35.17 -44.04 -2.77
N TYR A 59 -35.04 -44.60 -3.98
CA TYR A 59 -34.49 -45.96 -4.15
C TYR A 59 -33.02 -46.01 -3.70
N ARG A 60 -32.70 -47.01 -2.87
CA ARG A 60 -31.35 -47.20 -2.32
C ARG A 60 -30.49 -48.05 -3.26
N VAL A 61 -29.48 -47.41 -3.87
CA VAL A 61 -28.52 -48.05 -4.78
C VAL A 61 -27.37 -48.64 -3.97
N THR A 62 -27.27 -49.98 -3.95
CA THR A 62 -26.24 -50.74 -3.21
C THR A 62 -25.27 -51.49 -4.12
N SER A 63 -25.50 -51.45 -5.43
CA SER A 63 -24.75 -52.12 -6.49
C SER A 63 -25.08 -51.45 -7.83
N ASN A 64 -24.50 -51.91 -8.94
CA ASN A 64 -24.96 -51.50 -10.27
C ASN A 64 -26.48 -51.68 -10.39
N ILE A 65 -27.15 -50.69 -10.98
CA ILE A 65 -28.58 -50.67 -11.27
C ILE A 65 -28.78 -50.81 -12.79
N VAL A 66 -29.93 -51.33 -13.22
CA VAL A 66 -30.32 -51.29 -14.64
C VAL A 66 -31.46 -50.29 -14.74
N PHE A 67 -31.19 -49.15 -15.38
CA PHE A 67 -32.21 -48.16 -15.68
C PHE A 67 -33.09 -48.61 -16.86
N PRO A 68 -34.38 -48.20 -16.90
CA PRO A 68 -35.27 -48.58 -17.99
C PRO A 68 -34.91 -47.79 -19.24
N THR A 69 -34.94 -48.45 -20.39
CA THR A 69 -34.83 -47.80 -21.71
C THR A 69 -36.19 -47.61 -22.39
N THR A 70 -37.25 -48.13 -21.78
CA THR A 70 -38.64 -48.11 -22.26
C THR A 70 -39.58 -48.49 -21.10
N ASP A 71 -40.88 -48.23 -21.25
CA ASP A 71 -41.92 -48.65 -20.30
C ASP A 71 -42.40 -50.11 -20.56
N ASP A 72 -43.26 -50.65 -19.69
CA ASP A 72 -43.79 -52.03 -19.81
C ASP A 72 -44.61 -52.29 -21.10
N SER A 73 -45.17 -51.26 -21.74
CA SER A 73 -45.89 -51.39 -23.03
C SER A 73 -45.00 -51.22 -24.27
N GLY A 74 -43.80 -50.67 -24.10
CA GLY A 74 -42.87 -50.38 -25.20
C GLY A 74 -43.17 -49.11 -26.01
N GLN A 75 -44.07 -48.24 -25.52
CA GLN A 75 -44.55 -47.05 -26.24
C GLN A 75 -43.69 -45.81 -25.98
N ALA A 76 -43.11 -45.70 -24.78
CA ALA A 76 -42.17 -44.65 -24.42
C ALA A 76 -40.71 -45.15 -24.56
N LYS A 77 -39.82 -44.31 -25.09
CA LYS A 77 -38.36 -44.50 -24.98
C LYS A 77 -37.84 -43.67 -23.82
N ILE A 78 -36.87 -44.20 -23.08
CA ILE A 78 -36.35 -43.54 -21.88
C ILE A 78 -34.83 -43.42 -21.97
N GLU A 79 -34.31 -42.19 -21.85
CA GLU A 79 -32.88 -41.92 -21.64
C GLU A 79 -32.65 -41.47 -20.20
N THR A 80 -31.65 -42.03 -19.53
CA THR A 80 -31.33 -41.70 -18.13
C THR A 80 -30.09 -40.82 -18.04
N ILE A 81 -30.20 -39.74 -17.27
CA ILE A 81 -29.12 -38.81 -16.97
C ILE A 81 -28.90 -38.77 -15.46
N SER A 82 -27.77 -39.34 -15.02
CA SER A 82 -27.26 -39.12 -13.67
C SER A 82 -26.54 -37.77 -13.59
N PHE A 83 -26.77 -37.03 -12.50
CA PHE A 83 -25.99 -35.83 -12.20
C PHE A 83 -24.69 -36.20 -11.44
N GLU A 84 -24.74 -37.15 -10.51
CA GLU A 84 -23.58 -37.64 -9.72
C GLU A 84 -22.77 -38.74 -10.43
N ARG A 85 -22.31 -38.43 -11.65
CA ARG A 85 -21.60 -39.37 -12.56
C ARG A 85 -20.28 -39.95 -12.05
N LYS A 86 -19.78 -39.46 -10.91
CA LYS A 86 -18.63 -40.04 -10.19
C LYS A 86 -19.00 -41.34 -9.46
N TYR A 87 -20.24 -41.45 -9.00
CA TYR A 87 -20.73 -42.53 -8.14
C TYR A 87 -21.81 -43.38 -8.82
N LEU A 88 -22.55 -42.83 -9.79
CA LEU A 88 -23.49 -43.58 -10.60
C LEU A 88 -23.51 -43.07 -12.05
N THR A 89 -23.16 -43.90 -13.03
CA THR A 89 -23.16 -43.50 -14.45
C THR A 89 -24.57 -43.48 -15.04
N ASN A 90 -24.75 -42.85 -16.22
CA ASN A 90 -26.01 -42.93 -16.98
C ASN A 90 -26.39 -44.37 -17.37
N GLN A 91 -25.41 -45.29 -17.40
CA GLN A 91 -25.59 -46.71 -17.67
C GLN A 91 -25.88 -47.53 -16.40
N GLY A 92 -25.99 -46.88 -15.23
CA GLY A 92 -26.26 -47.53 -13.95
C GLY A 92 -25.05 -48.23 -13.31
N GLU A 93 -23.83 -48.00 -13.81
CA GLU A 93 -22.62 -48.49 -13.15
C GLU A 93 -22.37 -47.71 -11.86
N PHE A 94 -22.28 -48.43 -10.74
CA PHE A 94 -22.22 -47.86 -9.39
C PHE A 94 -20.83 -47.97 -8.79
N THR A 95 -20.36 -46.88 -8.20
CA THR A 95 -19.16 -46.81 -7.36
C THR A 95 -19.58 -46.20 -6.03
N ALA A 96 -19.53 -47.01 -4.96
CA ALA A 96 -19.99 -46.59 -3.64
C ALA A 96 -19.28 -45.29 -3.19
N PRO A 97 -20.03 -44.22 -2.84
CA PRO A 97 -19.47 -43.07 -2.13
C PRO A 97 -18.96 -43.48 -0.75
N MET A 98 -18.19 -42.61 -0.09
CA MET A 98 -17.71 -42.90 1.28
C MET A 98 -18.86 -42.91 2.30
N PHE A 99 -19.83 -42.00 2.12
CA PHE A 99 -21.05 -41.87 2.95
C PHE A 99 -22.28 -41.97 2.06
N ASP A 100 -23.44 -42.23 2.65
CA ASP A 100 -24.72 -42.17 1.93
C ASP A 100 -24.88 -40.81 1.22
N LEU A 101 -25.19 -40.84 -0.08
CA LEU A 101 -25.31 -39.64 -0.91
C LEU A 101 -26.65 -39.62 -1.63
N GLU A 102 -27.44 -38.58 -1.42
CA GLU A 102 -28.60 -38.26 -2.26
C GLU A 102 -28.10 -37.79 -3.63
N ALA A 103 -28.53 -38.47 -4.69
CA ALA A 103 -28.12 -38.22 -6.07
C ALA A 103 -29.34 -38.07 -6.98
N GLU A 104 -29.49 -36.90 -7.59
CA GLU A 104 -30.54 -36.68 -8.58
C GLU A 104 -30.26 -37.47 -9.87
N VAL A 105 -31.33 -38.05 -10.42
CA VAL A 105 -31.35 -38.72 -11.71
C VAL A 105 -32.56 -38.22 -12.49
N MET A 106 -32.33 -37.75 -13.72
CA MET A 106 -33.35 -37.32 -14.65
C MET A 106 -33.62 -38.44 -15.66
N PHE A 107 -34.89 -38.80 -15.84
CA PHE A 107 -35.37 -39.62 -16.94
C PHE A 107 -36.01 -38.71 -17.98
N ILE A 108 -35.50 -38.75 -19.21
CA ILE A 108 -36.11 -38.12 -20.39
C ILE A 108 -36.97 -39.17 -21.06
N ILE A 109 -38.24 -38.86 -21.31
CA ILE A 109 -39.27 -39.77 -21.82
C ILE A 109 -39.69 -39.26 -23.21
N ASP A 110 -39.60 -40.12 -24.22
CA ASP A 110 -39.86 -39.81 -25.63
C ASP A 110 -40.93 -40.73 -26.22
N MET A 111 -42.11 -40.16 -26.49
CA MET A 111 -43.29 -40.81 -27.09
C MET A 111 -43.57 -40.20 -28.47
N GLU A 112 -44.40 -40.85 -29.32
CA GLU A 112 -44.50 -40.45 -30.74
C GLU A 112 -45.01 -39.02 -31.01
N GLU A 113 -45.75 -38.41 -30.07
CA GLU A 113 -46.25 -37.02 -30.19
C GLU A 113 -45.66 -36.03 -29.15
N GLU A 114 -44.97 -36.49 -28.10
CA GLU A 114 -44.49 -35.65 -26.99
C GLU A 114 -43.21 -36.18 -26.33
N THR A 115 -42.33 -35.26 -25.90
CA THR A 115 -41.11 -35.55 -25.14
C THR A 115 -41.09 -34.69 -23.86
N ASP A 116 -40.88 -35.29 -22.70
CA ASP A 116 -40.93 -34.62 -21.38
C ASP A 116 -39.97 -35.31 -20.39
N ASP A 117 -39.66 -34.71 -19.23
CA ASP A 117 -38.70 -35.25 -18.25
C ASP A 117 -39.25 -35.36 -16.82
N VAL A 118 -38.62 -36.23 -16.01
CA VAL A 118 -38.89 -36.37 -14.58
C VAL A 118 -37.60 -36.61 -13.80
N ILE A 119 -37.43 -35.91 -12.68
CA ILE A 119 -36.28 -36.04 -11.78
C ILE A 119 -36.69 -36.83 -10.54
N VAL A 120 -35.85 -37.78 -10.14
CA VAL A 120 -35.97 -38.55 -8.89
C VAL A 120 -34.68 -38.43 -8.07
N THR A 121 -34.77 -38.57 -6.75
CA THR A 121 -33.61 -38.59 -5.85
C THR A 121 -33.29 -40.03 -5.49
N LEU A 122 -32.12 -40.55 -5.88
CA LEU A 122 -31.63 -41.86 -5.45
C LEU A 122 -30.81 -41.73 -4.16
N ILE A 123 -30.77 -42.78 -3.34
CA ILE A 123 -29.87 -42.85 -2.17
C ILE A 123 -28.72 -43.81 -2.51
N LEU A 124 -27.55 -43.26 -2.84
CA LEU A 124 -26.35 -44.03 -3.13
C LEU A 124 -25.72 -44.50 -1.82
N GLN A 125 -25.63 -45.81 -1.58
CA GLN A 125 -25.15 -46.33 -0.30
C GLN A 125 -23.64 -46.10 -0.09
N GLY A 126 -23.28 -45.52 1.06
CA GLY A 126 -21.90 -45.35 1.50
C GLY A 126 -21.21 -46.66 1.93
N TYR A 127 -19.87 -46.69 1.91
CA TYR A 127 -19.08 -47.82 2.42
C TYR A 127 -18.35 -47.58 3.75
N GLY A 128 -18.20 -46.33 4.19
CA GLY A 128 -17.49 -45.95 5.41
C GLY A 128 -18.38 -45.88 6.65
N ASP A 129 -17.76 -45.90 7.82
CA ASP A 129 -18.45 -45.75 9.12
C ASP A 129 -18.33 -44.34 9.73
N GLU A 130 -18.95 -44.13 10.89
CA GLU A 130 -18.97 -42.86 11.60
C GLU A 130 -17.56 -42.36 11.99
N PHE A 131 -16.57 -43.26 12.08
CA PHE A 131 -15.18 -42.84 12.24
C PHE A 131 -14.55 -42.41 10.92
N ASP A 132 -14.87 -43.05 9.78
CA ASP A 132 -14.40 -42.60 8.47
C ASP A 132 -14.92 -41.18 8.15
N GLU A 133 -16.16 -40.87 8.52
CA GLU A 133 -16.70 -39.51 8.40
C GLU A 133 -15.95 -38.52 9.31
N THR A 134 -15.75 -38.90 10.57
CA THR A 134 -15.02 -38.05 11.52
C THR A 134 -13.56 -37.83 11.07
N MET A 135 -12.88 -38.85 10.52
CA MET A 135 -11.52 -38.74 10.01
C MET A 135 -11.43 -37.90 8.73
N ALA A 136 -12.38 -38.06 7.80
CA ALA A 136 -12.45 -37.23 6.59
C ALA A 136 -12.67 -35.74 6.94
N TRP A 137 -13.55 -35.46 7.91
CA TRP A 137 -13.78 -34.11 8.43
C TRP A 137 -12.55 -33.52 9.14
N LEU A 138 -11.83 -34.32 9.95
CA LEU A 138 -10.57 -33.89 10.57
C LEU A 138 -9.46 -33.63 9.56
N GLU A 139 -9.43 -34.36 8.44
CA GLU A 139 -8.45 -34.14 7.39
C GLU A 139 -8.69 -32.81 6.63
N ASP A 140 -9.93 -32.30 6.56
CA ASP A 140 -10.22 -30.95 6.06
C ASP A 140 -9.96 -29.86 7.11
N VAL A 141 -10.51 -30.02 8.32
CA VAL A 141 -10.50 -29.00 9.37
C VAL A 141 -9.11 -28.72 9.95
N ILE A 142 -8.22 -29.72 10.02
CA ILE A 142 -6.86 -29.53 10.55
C ILE A 142 -5.92 -29.05 9.43
N PRO A 143 -5.44 -27.79 9.46
CA PRO A 143 -4.63 -27.25 8.37
C PRO A 143 -3.24 -27.86 8.34
N GLN A 144 -2.72 -28.15 7.14
CA GLN A 144 -1.36 -28.69 6.96
C GLN A 144 -0.25 -27.74 7.46
N LYS A 145 -0.54 -26.44 7.58
CA LYS A 145 0.39 -25.39 8.00
C LYS A 145 -0.25 -24.50 9.07
N ILE A 146 0.44 -24.31 10.19
CA ILE A 146 -0.06 -23.57 11.36
C ILE A 146 0.88 -22.39 11.67
N LEU A 147 0.33 -21.17 11.71
CA LEU A 147 1.08 -19.91 11.90
C LEU A 147 0.89 -19.28 13.29
N GLY A 148 -0.12 -19.71 14.05
CA GLY A 148 -0.48 -19.20 15.37
C GLY A 148 -1.47 -20.14 16.06
N ASP A 149 -1.93 -19.77 17.26
CA ASP A 149 -2.80 -20.60 18.10
C ASP A 149 -4.03 -21.11 17.33
N PHE A 150 -4.25 -22.42 17.39
CA PHE A 150 -5.38 -23.12 16.77
C PHE A 150 -6.30 -23.66 17.86
N THR A 151 -7.62 -23.68 17.63
CA THR A 151 -8.56 -24.33 18.56
C THR A 151 -8.90 -25.70 18.00
N PHE A 152 -8.32 -26.76 18.56
CA PHE A 152 -8.66 -28.12 18.16
C PHE A 152 -10.13 -28.43 18.52
N PRO A 153 -10.87 -29.15 17.66
CA PRO A 153 -12.24 -29.54 17.96
C PRO A 153 -12.26 -30.63 19.05
N GLU A 154 -13.00 -30.43 20.13
CA GLU A 154 -13.16 -31.40 21.22
C GLU A 154 -14.30 -32.41 20.95
N LYS A 155 -15.17 -32.13 19.96
CA LYS A 155 -16.30 -32.98 19.55
C LYS A 155 -16.63 -32.77 18.06
N TYR A 156 -17.28 -33.75 17.45
CA TYR A 156 -17.94 -33.63 16.15
C TYR A 156 -19.40 -34.11 16.25
N THR A 157 -20.36 -33.23 15.95
CA THR A 157 -21.78 -33.45 16.32
C THR A 157 -22.59 -34.25 15.32
N GLN A 158 -22.07 -34.54 14.12
CA GLN A 158 -22.79 -35.34 13.12
C GLN A 158 -22.71 -36.83 13.46
N THR A 159 -21.53 -37.29 13.88
CA THR A 159 -21.24 -38.68 14.30
C THR A 159 -21.31 -38.89 15.82
N GLY A 160 -21.48 -37.82 16.60
CA GLY A 160 -21.47 -37.85 18.07
C GLY A 160 -20.07 -37.95 18.70
N ALA A 161 -19.00 -37.98 17.89
CA ALA A 161 -17.64 -38.23 18.33
C ALA A 161 -17.12 -37.24 19.39
N ASN A 162 -16.39 -37.77 20.37
CA ASN A 162 -15.56 -37.03 21.32
C ASN A 162 -14.10 -37.12 20.88
N LEU A 163 -13.34 -36.04 21.01
CA LEU A 163 -12.04 -35.89 20.35
C LEU A 163 -10.96 -35.44 21.36
N THR A 164 -9.99 -36.32 21.63
CA THR A 164 -8.86 -36.03 22.54
C THR A 164 -7.56 -35.89 21.76
N TRP A 165 -6.94 -34.72 21.84
CA TRP A 165 -5.78 -34.36 21.02
C TRP A 165 -4.44 -34.54 21.74
N HIS A 166 -3.44 -35.01 20.99
CA HIS A 166 -2.07 -35.18 21.41
C HIS A 166 -1.08 -34.65 20.36
N SER A 167 -0.12 -33.84 20.81
CA SER A 167 0.96 -33.32 19.98
C SER A 167 2.25 -34.09 20.19
N SER A 168 2.92 -34.49 19.10
CA SER A 168 4.28 -35.05 19.19
C SER A 168 5.36 -34.01 19.53
N ASN A 169 5.01 -32.72 19.64
CA ASN A 169 5.97 -31.63 19.89
C ASN A 169 5.31 -30.44 20.61
N GLU A 170 5.09 -30.57 21.91
CA GLU A 170 4.52 -29.52 22.78
C GLU A 170 5.29 -28.18 22.76
N GLU A 171 6.59 -28.17 22.37
CA GLU A 171 7.37 -26.93 22.20
C GLU A 171 7.04 -26.17 20.90
N ALA A 172 6.36 -26.80 19.94
CA ALA A 172 5.95 -26.21 18.67
C ALA A 172 4.46 -25.85 18.70
N ILE A 173 3.64 -26.83 19.07
CA ILE A 173 2.21 -26.70 19.29
C ILE A 173 1.81 -27.65 20.42
N THR A 174 1.13 -27.13 21.41
CA THR A 174 0.62 -27.94 22.54
C THR A 174 -0.58 -28.78 22.11
N SER A 175 -0.90 -29.81 22.88
CA SER A 175 -2.14 -30.61 22.73
C SER A 175 -3.43 -29.77 22.89
N LYS A 176 -3.33 -28.51 23.34
CA LYS A 176 -4.42 -27.52 23.37
C LYS A 176 -4.35 -26.48 22.24
N GLY A 177 -3.54 -26.75 21.22
CA GLY A 177 -3.42 -25.93 20.01
C GLY A 177 -2.70 -24.59 20.16
N LYS A 178 -2.23 -24.24 21.37
CA LYS A 178 -1.35 -23.08 21.58
C LYS A 178 0.02 -23.32 20.92
N VAL A 179 0.51 -22.36 20.16
CA VAL A 179 1.68 -22.43 19.27
C VAL A 179 2.86 -21.59 19.81
N THR A 180 4.09 -22.01 19.52
CA THR A 180 5.32 -21.28 19.88
C THR A 180 6.32 -21.27 18.72
N ARG A 181 6.61 -20.08 18.18
CA ARG A 181 7.38 -19.87 16.93
C ARG A 181 8.71 -19.17 17.17
N ASN A 182 9.55 -19.80 17.99
CA ASN A 182 10.85 -19.29 18.42
C ASN A 182 12.01 -19.62 17.45
N THR A 183 11.73 -20.27 16.32
CA THR A 183 12.71 -20.71 15.31
C THR A 183 12.36 -20.16 13.93
N ASP A 184 13.36 -19.98 13.08
CA ASP A 184 13.17 -19.49 11.70
C ASP A 184 12.90 -20.62 10.68
N GLN A 185 13.04 -21.87 11.13
CA GLN A 185 12.69 -23.09 10.40
C GLN A 185 11.30 -23.59 10.82
N ASP A 186 10.55 -24.15 9.87
CA ASP A 186 9.30 -24.86 10.10
C ASP A 186 9.55 -26.14 10.93
N LYS A 187 8.74 -26.35 11.98
CA LYS A 187 8.75 -27.58 12.78
C LYS A 187 7.65 -28.51 12.29
N GLY A 188 8.02 -29.67 11.76
CA GLY A 188 7.07 -30.76 11.52
C GLY A 188 6.59 -31.37 12.83
N VAL A 189 5.29 -31.66 12.93
CA VAL A 189 4.63 -32.21 14.11
C VAL A 189 3.61 -33.26 13.66
N LEU A 190 3.62 -34.43 14.29
CA LEU A 190 2.53 -35.39 14.17
C LEU A 190 1.48 -35.02 15.23
N LEU A 191 0.30 -34.62 14.78
CA LEU A 191 -0.88 -34.53 15.64
C LEU A 191 -1.57 -35.88 15.63
N SER A 192 -2.05 -36.31 16.79
CA SER A 192 -2.86 -37.52 16.97
C SER A 192 -4.16 -37.13 17.67
N CYS A 193 -5.28 -37.73 17.25
CA CYS A 193 -6.59 -37.56 17.87
C CYS A 193 -7.17 -38.94 18.19
N GLU A 194 -7.44 -39.19 19.45
CA GLU A 194 -8.30 -40.29 19.86
C GLU A 194 -9.75 -39.87 19.60
N ILE A 195 -10.43 -40.59 18.72
CA ILE A 195 -11.84 -40.40 18.37
C ILE A 195 -12.64 -41.44 19.15
N GLU A 196 -13.57 -41.02 20.01
CA GLU A 196 -14.47 -41.90 20.77
C GLU A 196 -15.92 -41.75 20.30
N ILE A 197 -16.50 -42.85 19.79
CA ILE A 197 -17.91 -42.97 19.37
C ILE A 197 -18.49 -44.21 20.05
N ASP A 198 -19.59 -44.05 20.80
CA ASP A 198 -20.30 -45.10 21.57
C ASP A 198 -19.43 -46.05 22.41
N GLY A 199 -18.23 -45.59 22.81
CA GLY A 199 -17.26 -46.32 23.63
C GLY A 199 -16.24 -47.16 22.83
N GLU A 200 -16.30 -47.16 21.50
CA GLU A 200 -15.17 -47.58 20.65
C GLU A 200 -14.24 -46.37 20.42
N VAL A 201 -12.92 -46.63 20.37
CA VAL A 201 -11.91 -45.60 20.13
C VAL A 201 -11.05 -45.98 18.92
N LYS A 202 -10.98 -45.09 17.92
CA LYS A 202 -10.04 -45.17 16.80
C LYS A 202 -9.07 -43.98 16.81
N LEU A 203 -7.87 -44.17 16.29
CA LEU A 203 -6.81 -43.15 16.26
C LEU A 203 -6.70 -42.50 14.87
N PHE A 204 -6.93 -41.19 14.80
CA PHE A 204 -6.57 -40.36 13.66
C PHE A 204 -5.16 -39.76 13.86
N THR A 205 -4.36 -39.66 12.80
CA THR A 205 -3.05 -39.00 12.86
C THR A 205 -2.77 -38.15 11.62
N LYS A 206 -2.38 -36.90 11.80
CA LYS A 206 -2.04 -35.98 10.70
C LYS A 206 -0.70 -35.29 10.94
N TYR A 207 0.14 -35.24 9.91
CA TYR A 207 1.42 -34.53 9.94
C TYR A 207 1.24 -33.09 9.47
N VAL A 208 1.57 -32.12 10.31
CA VAL A 208 1.44 -30.68 10.06
C VAL A 208 2.77 -29.96 10.25
N TYR A 209 2.86 -28.74 9.71
CA TYR A 209 4.03 -27.87 9.88
C TYR A 209 3.66 -26.64 10.70
N VAL A 210 4.22 -26.51 11.90
CA VAL A 210 4.22 -25.26 12.65
C VAL A 210 5.28 -24.35 12.02
N LEU A 211 4.85 -23.26 11.40
CA LEU A 211 5.71 -22.44 10.55
C LEU A 211 6.73 -21.65 11.36
N GLY A 212 7.95 -21.50 10.82
CA GLY A 212 8.99 -20.65 11.38
C GLY A 212 8.61 -19.16 11.36
N ARG A 213 9.50 -18.29 11.85
CA ARG A 213 9.27 -16.83 11.79
C ARG A 213 9.01 -16.34 10.36
N THR A 214 8.00 -15.50 10.21
CA THR A 214 7.77 -14.71 9.00
C THR A 214 8.88 -13.67 8.84
N ASP A 215 9.06 -13.17 7.61
CA ASP A 215 10.04 -12.11 7.35
C ASP A 215 9.73 -10.81 8.11
N LYS A 216 8.46 -10.55 8.44
CA LYS A 216 8.07 -9.45 9.33
C LYS A 216 8.59 -9.64 10.75
N GLU A 217 8.44 -10.84 11.33
CA GLU A 217 8.96 -11.14 12.68
C GLU A 217 10.50 -11.07 12.72
N LYS A 218 11.19 -11.44 11.62
CA LYS A 218 12.65 -11.25 11.47
C LYS A 218 13.02 -9.77 11.39
N ILE A 219 12.24 -8.96 10.66
CA ILE A 219 12.45 -7.51 10.54
C ILE A 219 12.35 -6.81 11.91
N GLU A 220 11.41 -7.19 12.78
CA GLU A 220 11.33 -6.61 14.13
C GLU A 220 12.55 -6.97 15.00
N ILE A 221 13.16 -8.15 14.79
CA ILE A 221 14.42 -8.54 15.46
C ILE A 221 15.59 -7.67 14.97
N VAL A 222 15.74 -7.49 13.65
CA VAL A 222 16.77 -6.59 13.08
C VAL A 222 16.54 -5.15 13.51
N LYS A 223 15.29 -4.69 13.56
CA LYS A 223 14.94 -3.36 14.07
C LYS A 223 15.40 -3.19 15.52
N LYS A 224 15.11 -4.15 16.40
CA LYS A 224 15.53 -4.09 17.81
C LYS A 224 17.07 -4.03 17.96
N TRP A 225 17.81 -4.76 17.13
CA TRP A 225 19.27 -4.67 17.07
C TRP A 225 19.78 -3.30 16.58
N LEU A 226 19.11 -2.69 15.60
CA LEU A 226 19.41 -1.31 15.19
C LEU A 226 19.05 -0.29 16.28
N ASP A 227 17.93 -0.47 16.99
CA ASP A 227 17.52 0.41 18.09
C ASP A 227 18.58 0.39 19.21
N GLU A 228 19.05 -0.80 19.60
CA GLU A 228 20.12 -0.99 20.59
C GLU A 228 21.46 -0.38 20.17
N ARG A 229 21.70 -0.18 18.87
CA ARG A 229 22.92 0.40 18.31
C ARG A 229 22.83 1.90 18.00
N TYR A 230 21.64 2.43 17.69
CA TYR A 230 21.48 3.76 17.09
C TYR A 230 20.37 4.64 17.71
N ALA A 231 19.64 4.19 18.73
CA ALA A 231 18.55 4.99 19.33
C ALA A 231 18.98 6.37 19.90
N ILE A 232 20.26 6.53 20.27
CA ILE A 232 20.88 7.82 20.60
C ILE A 232 22.25 7.88 19.89
N GLY A 233 22.23 8.20 18.60
CA GLY A 233 23.42 8.30 17.78
C GLY A 233 24.11 9.67 17.85
N TYR A 234 25.43 9.68 17.70
CA TYR A 234 26.26 10.88 17.54
C TYR A 234 27.06 10.78 16.24
N ILE A 235 27.30 11.91 15.58
CA ILE A 235 28.12 12.05 14.36
C ILE A 235 29.03 13.25 14.52
N ASP A 236 30.34 13.01 14.56
CA ASP A 236 31.41 14.00 14.52
C ASP A 236 32.41 13.76 13.37
N GLU A 237 32.39 12.57 12.76
CA GLU A 237 33.12 12.21 11.53
C GLU A 237 32.29 11.33 10.56
N ASN A 238 32.92 10.86 9.47
CA ASN A 238 32.28 9.96 8.50
C ASN A 238 31.84 8.64 9.17
N THR A 239 30.54 8.45 9.33
CA THR A 239 29.98 7.30 10.05
C THR A 239 29.65 6.15 9.09
N GLU A 240 30.26 4.98 9.30
CA GLU A 240 29.89 3.75 8.57
C GLU A 240 28.59 3.15 9.12
N PHE A 241 27.47 3.51 8.48
CA PHE A 241 26.16 2.92 8.76
C PHE A 241 26.06 1.48 8.24
N VAL A 242 25.56 0.57 9.08
CA VAL A 242 25.38 -0.85 8.72
C VAL A 242 24.30 -1.00 7.63
N THR A 243 24.66 -1.65 6.53
CA THR A 243 23.78 -1.90 5.37
C THR A 243 23.18 -3.31 5.36
N THR A 244 23.59 -4.16 6.30
CA THR A 244 23.07 -5.51 6.52
C THR A 244 23.31 -5.99 7.95
N ASP A 245 22.73 -7.13 8.33
CA ASP A 245 22.92 -7.82 9.60
C ASP A 245 23.45 -9.25 9.38
N GLU A 246 24.16 -9.79 10.38
CA GLU A 246 24.82 -11.10 10.25
C GLU A 246 23.86 -12.30 10.29
N VAL A 247 22.63 -12.13 10.82
CA VAL A 247 21.70 -13.24 11.10
C VAL A 247 20.80 -13.52 9.90
N TYR A 248 20.22 -12.48 9.30
CA TYR A 248 19.26 -12.57 8.21
C TYR A 248 19.75 -11.99 6.89
N GLN A 249 20.94 -11.37 6.86
CA GLN A 249 21.50 -10.69 5.69
C GLN A 249 20.50 -9.68 5.09
N SER A 250 19.76 -8.98 5.98
CA SER A 250 18.73 -8.03 5.58
C SER A 250 19.32 -6.88 4.75
N LYS A 251 18.48 -6.26 3.93
CA LYS A 251 18.87 -5.05 3.19
C LYS A 251 18.49 -3.82 4.03
N ILE A 252 19.48 -3.13 4.58
CA ILE A 252 19.29 -1.92 5.38
C ILE A 252 19.70 -0.70 4.55
N ILE A 253 18.76 0.22 4.33
CA ILE A 253 18.96 1.44 3.53
C ILE A 253 18.79 2.65 4.45
N TRP A 254 19.81 3.50 4.50
CA TRP A 254 19.80 4.76 5.25
C TRP A 254 19.57 5.93 4.29
N THR A 255 18.83 6.95 4.73
CA THR A 255 18.57 8.17 3.96
C THR A 255 18.53 9.37 4.90
N SER A 256 19.60 10.17 4.87
CA SER A 256 19.67 11.46 5.57
C SER A 256 18.49 12.35 5.17
N GLN A 257 17.85 12.97 6.15
CA GLN A 257 16.81 13.97 5.94
C GLN A 257 17.39 15.40 5.79
N ASN A 258 18.72 15.57 5.92
CA ASN A 258 19.40 16.81 5.58
C ASN A 258 20.72 16.55 4.83
N GLU A 259 20.67 16.70 3.50
CA GLU A 259 21.82 16.49 2.60
C GLU A 259 22.97 17.49 2.75
N SER A 260 22.74 18.62 3.43
CA SER A 260 23.80 19.63 3.68
C SER A 260 24.76 19.26 4.81
N ILE A 261 24.42 18.24 5.60
CA ILE A 261 25.21 17.75 6.75
C ILE A 261 25.67 16.31 6.53
N VAL A 262 24.82 15.45 5.96
CA VAL A 262 25.21 14.10 5.52
C VAL A 262 24.62 13.83 4.13
N THR A 263 25.48 13.61 3.13
CA THR A 263 25.08 13.50 1.71
C THR A 263 24.31 12.21 1.41
N LYS A 264 23.76 12.09 0.19
CA LYS A 264 23.14 10.83 -0.30
C LYS A 264 24.09 9.62 -0.33
N LYS A 265 25.41 9.83 -0.23
CA LYS A 265 26.42 8.78 -0.11
C LYS A 265 26.84 8.51 1.33
N LEU A 266 26.21 9.18 2.30
CA LEU A 266 26.56 9.17 3.72
C LEU A 266 27.92 9.81 4.05
N GLU A 267 28.43 10.67 3.15
CA GLU A 267 29.60 11.52 3.40
C GLU A 267 29.21 12.63 4.39
N TYR A 268 30.01 12.85 5.43
CA TYR A 268 29.77 13.86 6.47
C TYR A 268 30.33 15.24 6.07
N ILE A 269 29.55 16.29 6.35
CA ILE A 269 29.88 17.69 6.17
C ILE A 269 29.68 18.38 7.53
N GLN A 270 30.77 18.88 8.13
CA GLN A 270 30.69 19.53 9.45
C GLN A 270 29.76 20.76 9.41
N PRO A 271 28.73 20.81 10.28
CA PRO A 271 27.82 21.94 10.39
C PRO A 271 28.44 23.10 11.18
N LEU A 272 27.87 24.30 11.01
CA LEU A 272 28.29 25.53 11.70
C LEU A 272 28.09 25.49 13.23
N TYR A 273 27.26 24.58 13.74
CA TYR A 273 26.92 24.47 15.17
C TYR A 273 26.37 23.08 15.50
N ASP A 274 26.40 22.72 16.80
CA ASP A 274 25.81 21.48 17.32
C ASP A 274 24.33 21.39 16.98
N THR A 275 23.93 20.35 16.27
CA THR A 275 22.57 20.23 15.71
C THR A 275 22.09 18.78 15.72
N LYS A 276 20.90 18.53 15.16
CA LYS A 276 20.36 17.17 14.99
C LYS A 276 19.95 16.95 13.54
N ILE A 277 20.10 15.72 13.07
CA ILE A 277 19.56 15.29 11.77
C ILE A 277 18.75 14.01 11.92
N GLY A 278 17.66 13.93 11.17
CA GLY A 278 16.90 12.70 11.01
C GLY A 278 17.53 11.81 9.94
N PHE A 279 17.45 10.49 10.15
CA PHE A 279 17.64 9.49 9.09
C PHE A 279 16.37 8.66 8.98
N SER A 280 15.86 8.51 7.77
CA SER A 280 14.93 7.44 7.44
C SER A 280 15.73 6.17 7.20
N VAL A 281 15.30 5.06 7.82
CA VAL A 281 15.91 3.75 7.70
C VAL A 281 14.87 2.75 7.23
N ALA A 282 15.17 2.02 6.16
CA ALA A 282 14.34 0.94 5.65
C ALA A 282 15.06 -0.41 5.80
N ILE A 283 14.37 -1.40 6.36
CA ILE A 283 14.84 -2.80 6.43
C ILE A 283 14.00 -3.62 5.44
N GLY A 284 14.64 -4.45 4.62
CA GLY A 284 13.98 -5.47 3.79
C GLY A 284 14.50 -6.88 4.07
N ILE A 285 13.59 -7.84 4.22
CA ILE A 285 13.87 -9.29 4.30
C ILE A 285 12.84 -10.01 3.42
N GLY A 286 13.32 -10.84 2.49
CA GLY A 286 12.46 -11.55 1.55
C GLY A 286 11.56 -10.61 0.75
N ALA A 287 10.25 -10.80 0.85
CA ALA A 287 9.24 -9.92 0.26
C ALA A 287 8.70 -8.84 1.22
N SER A 288 9.15 -8.82 2.48
CA SER A 288 8.71 -7.87 3.50
C SER A 288 9.67 -6.68 3.62
N SER A 289 9.14 -5.52 4.00
CA SER A 289 9.94 -4.37 4.40
C SER A 289 9.24 -3.53 5.46
N THR A 290 10.01 -2.72 6.18
CA THR A 290 9.51 -1.67 7.09
C THR A 290 10.36 -0.41 6.95
N SER A 291 9.86 0.73 7.45
CA SER A 291 10.64 1.97 7.52
C SER A 291 10.31 2.76 8.79
N PHE A 292 11.33 3.39 9.37
CA PHE A 292 11.25 4.18 10.61
C PHE A 292 12.36 5.24 10.60
N ASN A 293 12.39 6.11 11.61
CA ASN A 293 13.38 7.18 11.70
C ASN A 293 14.24 7.08 12.96
N TYR A 294 15.52 7.43 12.83
CA TYR A 294 16.41 7.79 13.94
C TYR A 294 16.72 9.29 13.91
N ILE A 295 17.14 9.83 15.05
CA ILE A 295 17.69 11.18 15.17
C ILE A 295 19.12 11.05 15.70
N PHE A 296 20.08 11.65 15.00
CA PHE A 296 21.47 11.71 15.41
C PHE A 296 21.81 13.14 15.83
N HIS A 297 22.53 13.26 16.95
CA HIS A 297 23.22 14.49 17.30
C HIS A 297 24.44 14.64 16.39
N VAL A 298 24.65 15.84 15.84
CA VAL A 298 25.79 16.13 14.97
C VAL A 298 26.62 17.24 15.61
N LYS A 299 27.92 16.99 15.80
CA LYS A 299 28.81 17.99 16.39
C LYS A 299 29.11 19.10 15.39
N GLY A 300 28.98 20.34 15.84
CA GLY A 300 29.35 21.53 15.09
C GLY A 300 30.86 21.71 14.95
N LYS A 301 31.23 22.77 14.25
CA LYS A 301 32.56 23.36 14.31
C LYS A 301 32.72 24.19 15.58
N GLU A 302 33.85 24.04 16.25
CA GLU A 302 34.29 24.93 17.32
C GLU A 302 35.13 26.08 16.72
N TYR A 303 35.06 27.26 17.34
CA TYR A 303 35.63 28.50 16.81
C TYR A 303 36.46 29.23 17.88
N GLU A 304 37.65 29.69 17.51
CA GLU A 304 38.55 30.41 18.41
C GLU A 304 38.07 31.85 18.69
N ASP A 305 37.51 32.52 17.68
CA ASP A 305 36.96 33.87 17.80
C ASP A 305 35.79 34.15 16.84
N MET A 306 35.16 35.33 16.98
CA MET A 306 34.05 35.75 16.11
C MET A 306 34.44 35.91 14.64
N TRP A 307 35.68 36.28 14.32
CA TRP A 307 36.10 36.39 12.92
C TRP A 307 36.18 35.03 12.24
N SER A 308 36.62 33.99 12.96
CA SER A 308 36.57 32.61 12.45
C SER A 308 35.13 32.10 12.24
N LYS A 309 34.15 32.55 13.04
CA LYS A 309 32.71 32.29 12.79
C LYS A 309 32.21 33.01 11.54
N ILE A 310 32.53 34.30 11.40
CA ILE A 310 32.15 35.12 10.25
C ILE A 310 32.70 34.55 8.95
N GLU A 311 33.99 34.21 8.92
CA GLU A 311 34.68 33.73 7.70
C GLU A 311 34.14 32.36 7.26
N ASP A 312 33.92 31.43 8.20
CA ASP A 312 33.34 30.12 7.90
C ASP A 312 31.86 30.21 7.48
N PHE A 313 31.08 31.12 8.07
CA PHE A 313 29.71 31.40 7.62
C PHE A 313 29.67 31.95 6.19
N LEU A 314 30.60 32.86 5.85
CA LEU A 314 30.72 33.36 4.49
C LEU A 314 31.13 32.26 3.50
N ASP A 315 32.04 31.37 3.87
CA ASP A 315 32.42 30.24 3.01
C ASP A 315 31.25 29.23 2.80
N LYS A 316 30.29 29.16 3.74
CA LYS A 316 29.05 28.38 3.58
C LYS A 316 27.97 29.09 2.75
N ILE A 317 27.88 30.43 2.82
CA ILE A 317 26.86 31.22 2.11
C ILE A 317 27.22 31.47 0.63
N ASN A 318 28.52 31.58 0.33
CA ASN A 318 29.06 31.96 -0.97
C ASN A 318 29.29 30.73 -1.86
N LEU A 319 28.19 30.16 -2.35
CA LEU A 319 28.19 28.96 -3.17
C LEU A 319 29.02 29.12 -4.45
N SER A 320 30.08 28.33 -4.63
CA SER A 320 30.95 28.36 -5.82
C SER A 320 30.25 27.97 -7.13
N GLN A 321 29.07 27.32 -7.03
CA GLN A 321 28.23 26.89 -8.15
C GLN A 321 26.77 27.24 -7.86
N ILE A 322 26.21 28.19 -8.61
CA ILE A 322 24.81 28.62 -8.53
C ILE A 322 24.01 27.81 -9.55
N LYS A 323 23.16 26.91 -9.05
CA LYS A 323 22.34 26.00 -9.86
C LYS A 323 21.10 26.70 -10.40
N THR A 324 20.70 26.32 -11.60
CA THR A 324 19.41 26.67 -12.19
C THR A 324 18.50 25.44 -12.28
N GLN A 325 17.19 25.64 -12.31
CA GLN A 325 16.22 24.53 -12.33
C GLN A 325 14.86 24.98 -12.87
N LYS A 326 14.23 24.17 -13.72
CA LYS A 326 12.78 24.30 -14.01
C LYS A 326 11.96 23.46 -13.05
N PHE A 327 10.83 24.00 -12.62
CA PHE A 327 9.85 23.31 -11.78
C PHE A 327 8.44 23.80 -12.12
N TYR A 328 7.44 23.37 -11.36
CA TYR A 328 6.06 23.84 -11.50
C TYR A 328 5.54 24.37 -10.18
N LEU A 329 4.77 25.46 -10.27
CA LEU A 329 3.87 25.91 -9.23
C LEU A 329 2.53 25.17 -9.39
N TYR A 330 1.82 24.93 -8.28
CA TYR A 330 0.60 24.13 -8.28
C TYR A 330 -0.57 24.87 -7.63
N GLY A 331 -1.72 24.82 -8.32
CA GLY A 331 -2.97 25.46 -7.92
C GLY A 331 -4.14 24.47 -7.87
N TYR A 332 -5.24 24.87 -7.23
CA TYR A 332 -6.54 24.23 -7.44
C TYR A 332 -7.37 24.95 -8.51
N GLU A 333 -6.97 26.17 -8.90
CA GLU A 333 -7.74 27.07 -9.75
C GLU A 333 -7.70 26.62 -11.22
N VAL A 334 -8.83 26.76 -11.92
CA VAL A 334 -8.95 26.33 -13.33
C VAL A 334 -8.06 27.20 -14.22
N GLY A 335 -7.13 26.55 -14.94
CA GLY A 335 -6.10 27.20 -15.76
C GLY A 335 -4.76 27.39 -15.05
N TYR A 336 -4.70 27.12 -13.75
CA TYR A 336 -3.52 27.31 -12.90
C TYR A 336 -3.10 26.04 -12.15
N GLN A 337 -3.67 24.88 -12.49
CA GLN A 337 -3.39 23.63 -11.76
C GLN A 337 -1.90 23.24 -11.78
N THR A 338 -1.21 23.51 -12.89
CA THR A 338 0.23 23.32 -13.07
C THR A 338 0.79 24.49 -13.88
N VAL A 339 1.55 25.38 -13.25
CA VAL A 339 2.13 26.58 -13.89
C VAL A 339 3.66 26.43 -13.99
N PRO A 340 4.26 26.51 -15.19
CA PRO A 340 5.72 26.48 -15.34
C PRO A 340 6.42 27.61 -14.58
N SER A 341 7.50 27.29 -13.89
CA SER A 341 8.36 28.26 -13.19
C SER A 341 9.83 27.79 -13.20
N GLU A 342 10.74 28.66 -12.77
CA GLU A 342 12.17 28.41 -12.82
C GLU A 342 12.93 29.13 -11.71
N ASN A 343 13.99 28.47 -11.24
CA ASN A 343 15.08 29.06 -10.48
C ASN A 343 16.15 29.44 -11.50
N ILE A 344 16.33 30.75 -11.76
CA ILE A 344 17.38 31.30 -12.64
C ILE A 344 18.71 31.54 -11.92
N GLY A 345 18.89 30.94 -10.74
CA GLY A 345 20.02 31.17 -9.84
C GLY A 345 19.76 32.27 -8.82
N TYR A 346 20.44 32.17 -7.68
CA TYR A 346 20.57 33.21 -6.65
C TYR A 346 21.71 32.82 -5.69
N LEU A 347 22.19 33.77 -4.90
CA LEU A 347 22.96 33.54 -3.69
C LEU A 347 22.13 33.97 -2.47
N PRO A 348 22.16 33.21 -1.36
CA PRO A 348 21.37 33.52 -0.18
C PRO A 348 22.04 34.60 0.69
N PHE A 349 22.42 35.75 0.12
CA PHE A 349 23.06 36.84 0.87
C PHE A 349 22.28 37.17 2.14
N TYR A 350 22.98 37.18 3.27
CA TYR A 350 22.39 37.41 4.58
C TYR A 350 22.24 38.91 4.86
N ASP A 351 21.06 39.28 5.33
CA ASP A 351 20.70 40.62 5.78
C ASP A 351 20.43 40.54 7.28
N GLU A 352 21.11 41.34 8.11
CA GLU A 352 20.90 41.34 9.56
C GLU A 352 19.57 41.96 10.02
N LYS A 353 18.84 42.65 9.14
CA LYS A 353 17.59 43.36 9.48
C LYS A 353 16.48 42.40 9.87
N GLU A 354 15.68 42.80 10.84
CA GLU A 354 14.49 42.05 11.25
C GLU A 354 13.44 41.98 10.13
N MET A 355 12.85 40.79 9.93
CA MET A 355 11.84 40.60 8.89
C MET A 355 10.52 41.24 9.32
N GLU A 356 9.96 42.11 8.46
CA GLU A 356 8.65 42.71 8.69
C GLU A 356 7.53 41.65 8.66
N ILE A 357 6.63 41.72 9.64
CA ILE A 357 5.48 40.83 9.80
C ILE A 357 4.24 41.71 10.06
N ILE A 358 3.32 41.72 9.09
CA ILE A 358 2.07 42.49 9.14
C ILE A 358 1.05 41.69 9.95
N GLN A 359 0.69 42.16 11.15
CA GLN A 359 -0.27 41.47 12.01
C GLN A 359 -1.71 41.77 11.57
N SER A 360 -2.42 40.72 11.13
CA SER A 360 -3.82 40.73 10.74
C SER A 360 -4.53 39.54 11.38
N ILE A 361 -4.54 39.53 12.72
CA ILE A 361 -4.99 38.39 13.53
C ILE A 361 -6.51 38.19 13.39
N LEU A 362 -6.92 36.96 13.07
CA LEU A 362 -8.34 36.57 13.03
C LEU A 362 -9.02 36.84 14.39
N PRO A 363 -10.22 37.44 14.40
CA PRO A 363 -10.94 37.73 15.63
C PRO A 363 -11.29 36.45 16.39
N ASP A 364 -11.39 36.53 17.72
CA ASP A 364 -11.67 35.37 18.58
C ASP A 364 -13.12 34.85 18.43
N SER A 365 -13.97 35.57 17.69
CA SER A 365 -15.28 35.09 17.23
C SER A 365 -15.24 34.30 15.91
N SER A 366 -14.06 34.13 15.28
CA SER A 366 -13.92 33.44 14.00
C SER A 366 -14.14 31.94 14.14
N SER A 367 -15.05 31.37 13.33
CA SER A 367 -15.27 29.93 13.21
C SER A 367 -14.17 29.20 12.43
N LEU A 368 -13.09 29.89 12.03
CA LEU A 368 -11.96 29.29 11.32
C LEU A 368 -10.82 28.87 12.25
N LYS A 369 -10.88 29.20 13.55
CA LYS A 369 -9.90 28.79 14.55
C LYS A 369 -10.57 28.14 15.78
N PRO A 370 -9.93 27.17 16.44
CA PRO A 370 -10.49 26.45 17.59
C PRO A 370 -10.57 27.27 18.89
N ASN A 371 -10.09 28.53 18.91
CA ASN A 371 -10.02 29.40 20.08
C ASN A 371 -9.37 28.73 21.32
N ARG A 372 -8.35 27.91 21.08
CA ARG A 372 -7.59 27.16 22.09
C ARG A 372 -6.11 27.52 22.01
N MET A 373 -5.48 27.69 23.17
CA MET A 373 -4.02 27.84 23.27
C MET A 373 -3.32 26.47 23.15
N ARG A 374 -2.14 26.43 22.50
CA ARG A 374 -1.23 25.28 22.54
C ARG A 374 -0.75 25.05 23.98
N SER A 375 -0.63 23.79 24.37
CA SER A 375 0.06 23.39 25.62
C SER A 375 1.58 23.37 25.47
N ALA A 376 2.09 23.20 24.24
CA ALA A 376 3.48 23.38 23.85
C ALA A 376 3.54 23.66 22.33
N THR A 377 4.55 24.38 21.86
CA THR A 377 4.96 24.29 20.44
C THR A 377 6.00 23.18 20.33
N LYS A 378 5.89 22.33 19.32
CA LYS A 378 6.84 21.24 19.01
C LYS A 378 7.31 21.24 17.57
N TYR A 379 6.59 21.89 16.65
CA TYR A 379 6.88 21.80 15.22
C TYR A 379 6.67 23.15 14.53
N ILE A 380 7.49 23.44 13.52
CA ILE A 380 7.20 24.47 12.52
C ILE A 380 6.77 23.74 11.26
N VAL A 381 5.54 23.98 10.79
CA VAL A 381 4.91 23.15 9.74
C VAL A 381 4.81 23.94 8.45
N ILE A 382 5.57 23.53 7.44
CA ILE A 382 5.64 24.17 6.14
C ILE A 382 4.53 23.64 5.22
N HIS A 383 3.85 24.57 4.57
CA HIS A 383 2.84 24.32 3.54
C HIS A 383 3.16 25.11 2.28
N ASN A 384 2.63 24.67 1.14
CA ASN A 384 2.42 25.56 0.00
C ASN A 384 0.90 25.74 -0.15
N THR A 385 0.50 26.95 -0.52
CA THR A 385 -0.92 27.37 -0.54
C THR A 385 -1.81 26.48 -1.41
N GLY A 386 -1.24 25.85 -2.44
CA GLY A 386 -2.01 25.17 -3.49
C GLY A 386 -2.86 26.18 -4.28
N MET A 387 -2.39 27.42 -4.37
CA MET A 387 -3.05 28.52 -5.08
C MET A 387 -2.03 29.19 -6.00
N ALA A 388 -2.22 29.03 -7.30
CA ALA A 388 -1.27 29.47 -8.32
C ALA A 388 -1.78 30.66 -9.18
N HIS A 389 -3.02 31.12 -8.97
CA HIS A 389 -3.53 32.32 -9.62
C HIS A 389 -2.74 33.58 -9.19
N PRO A 390 -2.40 34.53 -10.08
CA PRO A 390 -1.56 35.70 -9.77
C PRO A 390 -1.99 36.58 -8.58
N THR A 391 -3.24 36.48 -8.14
CA THR A 391 -3.76 37.21 -6.97
C THR A 391 -3.56 36.47 -5.64
N ALA A 392 -3.04 35.24 -5.64
CA ALA A 392 -2.79 34.43 -4.45
C ALA A 392 -1.47 34.82 -3.74
N THR A 393 -1.24 36.13 -3.58
CA THR A 393 -0.15 36.70 -2.79
C THR A 393 -0.39 36.48 -1.29
N ALA A 394 0.59 36.77 -0.44
CA ALA A 394 0.42 36.68 1.01
C ALA A 394 -0.70 37.61 1.51
N LYS A 395 -0.83 38.80 0.89
CA LYS A 395 -1.97 39.71 1.09
C LYS A 395 -3.29 39.13 0.57
N GLY A 396 -3.31 38.56 -0.64
CA GLY A 396 -4.52 37.93 -1.20
C GLY A 396 -5.03 36.77 -0.34
N LEU A 397 -4.11 35.98 0.24
CA LEU A 397 -4.45 34.96 1.24
C LEU A 397 -4.95 35.57 2.56
N ASN A 398 -4.41 36.71 2.98
CA ASN A 398 -4.91 37.43 4.15
C ASN A 398 -6.35 37.95 3.92
N GLU A 399 -6.65 38.50 2.75
CA GLU A 399 -8.01 38.93 2.37
C GLU A 399 -8.97 37.73 2.27
N TYR A 400 -8.49 36.59 1.74
CA TYR A 400 -9.24 35.33 1.69
C TYR A 400 -9.59 34.78 3.08
N ILE A 401 -8.62 34.66 4.01
CA ILE A 401 -8.88 34.04 5.32
C ILE A 401 -9.81 34.90 6.22
N HIS A 402 -9.93 36.20 5.96
CA HIS A 402 -10.90 37.08 6.62
C HIS A 402 -12.32 37.05 6.00
N SER A 403 -12.49 36.43 4.84
CA SER A 403 -13.77 36.39 4.09
C SER A 403 -14.31 34.99 3.80
N THR A 404 -13.48 33.95 3.93
CA THR A 404 -13.85 32.55 3.65
C THR A 404 -14.68 31.92 4.77
N THR A 405 -15.52 30.94 4.39
CA THR A 405 -16.19 30.01 5.32
C THR A 405 -15.50 28.65 5.41
N ARG A 406 -14.41 28.43 4.64
CA ARG A 406 -13.64 27.18 4.68
C ARG A 406 -12.89 27.08 6.02
N VAL A 407 -13.30 26.11 6.84
CA VAL A 407 -12.73 25.81 8.16
C VAL A 407 -11.28 25.32 8.04
N ALA A 408 -10.35 26.27 8.01
CA ALA A 408 -8.90 26.07 8.04
C ALA A 408 -8.21 27.35 8.54
N SER A 409 -7.08 27.22 9.24
CA SER A 409 -6.30 28.37 9.71
C SER A 409 -4.84 28.03 10.00
N TRP A 410 -3.96 28.98 9.71
CA TRP A 410 -2.51 28.92 9.82
C TRP A 410 -1.98 30.24 10.42
N HIS A 411 -0.72 30.27 10.81
CA HIS A 411 -0.17 31.40 11.59
C HIS A 411 0.37 32.51 10.71
N PHE A 412 0.98 32.13 9.58
CA PHE A 412 1.63 33.06 8.67
C PHE A 412 1.33 32.72 7.20
N SER A 413 1.04 33.73 6.38
CA SER A 413 1.16 33.66 4.92
C SER A 413 2.41 34.43 4.50
N ILE A 414 3.23 33.86 3.62
CA ILE A 414 4.51 34.45 3.20
C ILE A 414 4.70 34.35 1.69
N ASP A 415 5.12 35.44 1.06
CA ASP A 415 5.52 35.47 -0.35
C ASP A 415 6.91 36.13 -0.52
N ASP A 416 7.23 36.53 -1.74
CA ASP A 416 8.51 37.14 -2.12
C ASP A 416 8.67 38.60 -1.66
N LYS A 417 7.62 39.22 -1.10
CA LYS A 417 7.59 40.66 -0.76
C LYS A 417 7.19 40.91 0.69
N GLU A 418 6.10 40.30 1.12
CA GLU A 418 5.42 40.60 2.39
C GLU A 418 5.10 39.33 3.19
N THR A 419 4.66 39.51 4.44
CA THR A 419 4.35 38.40 5.34
C THR A 419 3.26 38.83 6.31
N TYR A 420 2.15 38.10 6.33
CA TYR A 420 1.03 38.36 7.23
C TYR A 420 1.01 37.34 8.36
N GLN A 421 0.65 37.77 9.56
CA GLN A 421 0.36 36.90 10.69
C GLN A 421 -1.15 36.88 10.98
N GLN A 422 -1.78 35.71 10.94
CA GLN A 422 -3.24 35.56 11.07
C GLN A 422 -3.71 34.84 12.35
N LEU A 423 -2.82 34.13 13.05
CA LEU A 423 -3.09 33.57 14.38
C LEU A 423 -2.07 34.07 15.40
N LYS A 424 -2.49 34.21 16.67
CA LYS A 424 -1.56 34.52 17.75
C LYS A 424 -0.56 33.38 17.90
N LEU A 425 0.70 33.66 18.23
CA LEU A 425 1.77 32.65 18.26
C LEU A 425 1.54 31.48 19.24
N GLY A 426 0.61 31.63 20.20
CA GLY A 426 0.18 30.55 21.09
C GLY A 426 -1.16 29.87 20.74
N GLU A 427 -1.89 30.30 19.72
CA GLU A 427 -3.19 29.72 19.33
C GLU A 427 -3.01 28.46 18.46
N VAL A 428 -3.80 27.42 18.71
CA VAL A 428 -3.91 26.23 17.83
C VAL A 428 -4.53 26.63 16.50
N GLY A 429 -3.96 26.16 15.39
CA GLY A 429 -4.52 26.32 14.03
C GLY A 429 -5.11 25.03 13.46
N TRP A 430 -5.84 25.14 12.35
CA TRP A 430 -6.35 24.01 11.58
C TRP A 430 -5.69 23.98 10.19
N HIS A 431 -4.47 23.42 10.11
CA HIS A 431 -3.65 23.42 8.90
C HIS A 431 -3.05 22.07 8.52
N ALA A 432 -2.74 21.17 9.47
CA ALA A 432 -1.93 19.96 9.22
C ALA A 432 -2.72 18.71 8.83
N GLY A 433 -4.05 18.81 8.69
CA GLY A 433 -4.97 17.67 8.54
C GLY A 433 -5.15 16.85 9.83
N GLU A 434 -4.07 16.65 10.59
CA GLU A 434 -4.02 15.76 11.76
C GLU A 434 -3.85 16.47 13.11
N SER A 435 -4.29 15.79 14.17
CA SER A 435 -4.36 16.32 15.53
C SER A 435 -2.99 16.72 16.10
N ASN A 436 -1.93 15.95 15.83
CA ASN A 436 -0.60 16.28 16.35
C ASN A 436 -0.03 17.56 15.71
N GLY A 437 -0.12 17.68 14.39
CA GLY A 437 0.37 18.85 13.66
C GLY A 437 -0.43 20.12 13.93
N ASN A 438 -1.75 20.02 14.13
CA ASN A 438 -2.58 21.15 14.54
C ASN A 438 -2.28 21.60 15.98
N ASN A 439 -2.25 20.66 16.94
CA ASN A 439 -2.20 20.99 18.37
C ASN A 439 -0.81 21.41 18.89
N TYR A 440 0.26 21.13 18.14
CA TYR A 440 1.64 21.47 18.54
C TYR A 440 2.44 22.20 17.46
N GLY A 441 1.89 22.37 16.25
CA GLY A 441 2.58 22.98 15.12
C GLY A 441 2.28 24.48 14.94
N ILE A 442 3.24 25.21 14.38
CA ILE A 442 3.06 26.54 13.79
C ILE A 442 3.05 26.39 12.27
N GLY A 443 1.85 26.30 11.68
CA GLY A 443 1.67 26.29 10.22
C GLY A 443 2.04 27.61 9.54
N ILE A 444 2.90 27.54 8.52
CA ILE A 444 3.29 28.63 7.61
C ILE A 444 2.90 28.25 6.18
N GLU A 445 2.10 29.08 5.52
CA GLU A 445 1.69 28.93 4.12
C GLU A 445 2.57 29.78 3.20
N SER A 446 3.44 29.14 2.41
CA SER A 446 4.27 29.85 1.42
C SER A 446 3.60 29.89 0.05
N CYS A 447 3.49 31.10 -0.51
CA CYS A 447 2.71 31.37 -1.71
C CYS A 447 3.40 30.87 -2.98
N VAL A 448 2.60 30.37 -3.92
CA VAL A 448 3.06 29.73 -5.17
C VAL A 448 2.34 30.31 -6.39
N TYR A 449 2.02 31.62 -6.36
CA TYR A 449 1.30 32.29 -7.44
C TYR A 449 2.15 32.53 -8.69
N GLN A 450 1.53 32.50 -9.88
CA GLN A 450 2.24 32.78 -11.14
C GLN A 450 2.89 34.17 -11.12
N GLY A 451 4.21 34.20 -11.24
CA GLY A 451 5.01 35.44 -11.19
C GLY A 451 5.62 35.76 -9.83
N VAL A 452 5.48 34.87 -8.82
CA VAL A 452 6.23 34.96 -7.56
C VAL A 452 7.72 34.66 -7.77
N ASP A 453 8.61 35.40 -7.10
CA ASP A 453 10.01 34.98 -6.99
C ASP A 453 10.15 33.89 -5.92
N PHE A 454 10.04 32.62 -6.34
CA PHE A 454 10.05 31.51 -5.39
C PHE A 454 11.41 31.31 -4.68
N ASN A 455 12.51 31.88 -5.20
CA ASN A 455 13.79 31.87 -4.48
C ASN A 455 13.73 32.85 -3.29
N MET A 456 13.15 34.04 -3.49
CA MET A 456 12.92 34.98 -2.40
C MET A 456 11.90 34.44 -1.39
N VAL A 457 10.84 33.74 -1.83
CA VAL A 457 9.93 33.00 -0.91
C VAL A 457 10.72 32.04 -0.02
N MET A 458 11.62 31.23 -0.59
CA MET A 458 12.42 30.26 0.16
C MET A 458 13.36 30.92 1.18
N ARG A 459 14.01 32.04 0.83
CA ARG A 459 14.86 32.83 1.75
C ARG A 459 14.06 33.42 2.91
N ARG A 460 12.95 34.11 2.60
CA ARG A 460 12.09 34.73 3.63
C ARG A 460 11.44 33.67 4.54
N LEU A 461 11.03 32.54 3.98
CA LEU A 461 10.53 31.38 4.72
C LEU A 461 11.59 30.79 5.66
N ALA A 462 12.85 30.71 5.22
CA ALA A 462 13.95 30.24 6.05
C ALA A 462 14.21 31.16 7.24
N LYS A 463 14.30 32.48 6.99
CA LYS A 463 14.50 33.52 8.00
C LYS A 463 13.42 33.51 9.09
N LEU A 464 12.15 33.41 8.69
CA LEU A 464 11.02 33.25 9.61
C LEU A 464 11.09 31.92 10.40
N SER A 465 11.44 30.82 9.73
CA SER A 465 11.49 29.50 10.36
C SER A 465 12.61 29.43 11.41
N ALA A 466 13.80 29.93 11.10
CA ALA A 466 14.92 30.05 12.05
C ALA A 466 14.52 30.85 13.30
N LYS A 467 13.91 32.02 13.11
CA LYS A 467 13.40 32.87 14.20
C LYS A 467 12.41 32.13 15.11
N LEU A 468 11.55 31.28 14.52
CA LEU A 468 10.59 30.47 15.26
C LEU A 468 11.23 29.26 15.97
N LEU A 469 12.26 28.64 15.39
CA LEU A 469 13.05 27.59 16.06
C LEU A 469 13.72 28.16 17.33
N ILE A 470 14.39 29.32 17.21
CA ILE A 470 15.03 30.04 18.31
C ILE A 470 14.00 30.39 19.40
N LEU A 471 12.87 30.99 19.01
CA LEU A 471 11.82 31.44 19.95
C LEU A 471 11.20 30.30 20.78
N TYR A 472 11.18 29.07 20.26
CA TYR A 472 10.58 27.91 20.91
C TYR A 472 11.58 26.87 21.41
N ASN A 473 12.90 27.12 21.29
CA ASN A 473 13.96 26.17 21.61
C ASN A 473 13.73 24.81 20.90
N LEU A 474 13.50 24.87 19.59
CA LEU A 474 13.33 23.73 18.69
C LEU A 474 14.56 23.58 17.79
N ASP A 475 14.77 22.39 17.24
CA ASP A 475 15.88 22.14 16.31
C ASP A 475 15.42 21.82 14.88
N LEU A 476 16.38 21.60 13.98
CA LEU A 476 16.10 21.40 12.56
C LEU A 476 15.26 20.14 12.28
N THR A 477 15.19 19.18 13.21
CA THR A 477 14.31 18.01 13.10
C THR A 477 12.85 18.31 13.46
N ASP A 478 12.57 19.44 14.11
CA ASP A 478 11.21 19.94 14.40
C ASP A 478 10.61 20.74 13.23
N MET A 479 11.41 21.03 12.19
CA MET A 479 10.90 21.48 10.90
C MET A 479 10.16 20.33 10.21
N LYS A 480 8.84 20.49 10.02
CA LYS A 480 7.96 19.48 9.42
C LYS A 480 7.29 19.98 8.16
N GLN A 481 7.00 19.05 7.27
CA GLN A 481 6.08 19.21 6.15
C GLN A 481 4.65 18.90 6.62
N HIS A 482 3.62 19.40 5.93
CA HIS A 482 2.24 18.90 6.13
C HIS A 482 2.19 17.37 5.91
N TYR A 483 2.93 16.89 4.90
CA TYR A 483 3.09 15.46 4.58
C TYR A 483 3.43 14.59 5.80
N ASP A 484 4.26 15.09 6.71
CA ASP A 484 4.75 14.35 7.88
C ASP A 484 3.67 14.09 8.95
N PHE A 485 2.46 14.65 8.76
CA PHE A 485 1.31 14.44 9.65
C PHE A 485 0.15 13.69 8.99
N SER A 486 -0.27 14.08 7.79
CA SER A 486 -1.48 13.55 7.14
C SER A 486 -1.21 12.81 5.82
N GLY A 487 0.05 12.71 5.37
CA GLY A 487 0.40 12.17 4.07
C GLY A 487 -0.01 13.04 2.87
N LYS A 488 -0.68 14.20 3.07
CA LYS A 488 -0.95 15.16 2.00
C LYS A 488 0.38 15.61 1.38
N ASP A 489 0.50 15.48 0.06
CA ASP A 489 1.66 15.98 -0.69
C ASP A 489 1.74 17.51 -0.64
N CYS A 490 2.41 18.02 0.40
CA CYS A 490 2.45 19.42 0.78
C CYS A 490 3.62 19.62 1.76
N PRO A 491 4.57 20.56 1.54
CA PRO A 491 4.60 21.61 0.51
C PRO A 491 4.94 21.09 -0.90
N GLN A 492 3.96 21.12 -1.81
CA GLN A 492 4.03 20.38 -3.08
C GLN A 492 5.13 20.89 -4.03
N VAL A 493 5.28 22.21 -4.19
CA VAL A 493 6.31 22.81 -5.07
C VAL A 493 7.70 22.48 -4.53
N ILE A 494 7.91 22.60 -3.23
CA ILE A 494 9.20 22.32 -2.58
C ILE A 494 9.57 20.84 -2.71
N ARG A 495 8.58 19.94 -2.57
CA ARG A 495 8.73 18.49 -2.72
C ARG A 495 9.02 18.08 -4.17
N HIS A 496 8.20 18.50 -5.13
CA HIS A 496 8.35 18.17 -6.55
C HIS A 496 9.59 18.80 -7.18
N ALA A 497 10.03 19.97 -6.73
CA ALA A 497 11.31 20.55 -7.13
C ALA A 497 12.52 19.90 -6.41
N GLY A 498 12.31 19.05 -5.39
CA GLY A 498 13.39 18.46 -4.60
C GLY A 498 14.15 19.46 -3.71
N ARG A 499 13.54 20.61 -3.39
CA ARG A 499 14.17 21.75 -2.70
C ARG A 499 14.00 21.74 -1.18
N TRP A 500 13.53 20.63 -0.58
CA TRP A 500 13.39 20.54 0.88
C TRP A 500 14.74 20.62 1.61
N SER A 501 15.75 19.86 1.15
CA SER A 501 17.12 19.92 1.68
C SER A 501 17.76 21.30 1.54
N GLU A 502 17.38 22.06 0.49
CA GLU A 502 17.80 23.45 0.30
C GLU A 502 17.15 24.38 1.33
N LEU A 503 15.83 24.24 1.58
CA LEU A 503 15.16 25.01 2.64
C LEU A 503 15.77 24.75 4.02
N LEU A 504 16.05 23.49 4.36
CA LEU A 504 16.70 23.15 5.64
C LEU A 504 18.10 23.76 5.76
N TYR A 505 18.87 23.83 4.66
CA TYR A 505 20.18 24.50 4.66
C TYR A 505 20.06 26.02 4.86
N LEU A 506 19.12 26.68 4.17
CA LEU A 506 18.83 28.10 4.39
C LEU A 506 18.41 28.38 5.84
N ILE A 507 17.58 27.52 6.44
CA ILE A 507 17.17 27.62 7.84
C ILE A 507 18.38 27.47 8.78
N GLN A 508 19.31 26.56 8.46
CA GLN A 508 20.53 26.39 9.25
C GLN A 508 21.44 27.62 9.20
N LEU A 509 21.60 28.25 8.03
CA LEU A 509 22.37 29.49 7.88
C LEU A 509 21.72 30.65 8.65
N GLU A 510 20.41 30.85 8.48
CA GLU A 510 19.64 31.87 9.19
C GLU A 510 19.66 31.66 10.72
N TYR A 511 19.52 30.41 11.20
CA TYR A 511 19.60 30.09 12.61
C TYR A 511 20.97 30.48 13.19
N PHE A 512 22.07 30.04 12.53
CA PHE A 512 23.42 30.39 12.97
C PHE A 512 23.65 31.90 12.99
N ALA A 513 23.23 32.62 11.94
CA ALA A 513 23.44 34.06 11.88
C ALA A 513 22.64 34.82 12.95
N GLN A 514 21.40 34.43 13.19
CA GLN A 514 20.52 35.04 14.20
C GLN A 514 20.97 34.72 15.65
N THR A 515 21.64 33.60 15.92
CA THR A 515 22.15 33.25 17.26
C THR A 515 23.60 33.68 17.48
N GLU A 516 24.51 33.39 16.55
CA GLU A 516 25.95 33.49 16.74
C GLU A 516 26.60 34.75 16.18
N LEU A 517 25.97 35.45 15.22
CA LEU A 517 26.53 36.61 14.52
C LEU A 517 25.89 37.95 14.93
N GLN A 518 25.35 38.02 16.15
CA GLN A 518 24.70 39.22 16.67
C GLN A 518 25.68 40.39 16.80
N GLY A 519 25.31 41.56 16.25
CA GLY A 519 26.18 42.75 16.20
C GLY A 519 27.23 42.73 15.09
N VAL A 520 27.11 41.80 14.12
CA VAL A 520 27.82 41.84 12.84
C VAL A 520 26.92 42.47 11.77
N GLU A 521 27.44 43.44 11.03
CA GLU A 521 26.77 44.13 9.92
C GLU A 521 27.29 43.60 8.58
N PHE A 522 26.41 43.29 7.62
CA PHE A 522 26.76 42.74 6.31
C PHE A 522 26.29 43.64 5.15
N VAL A 523 27.22 44.39 4.54
CA VAL A 523 26.94 45.20 3.35
C VAL A 523 27.46 44.49 2.10
N TRP A 524 26.56 43.76 1.45
CA TRP A 524 26.79 43.08 0.18
C TRP A 524 26.86 44.07 -0.99
N LYS A 525 27.58 43.69 -2.04
CA LYS A 525 27.63 44.41 -3.30
C LYS A 525 27.98 43.49 -4.46
N SER A 526 27.16 43.49 -5.51
CA SER A 526 27.45 42.86 -6.78
C SER A 526 28.53 43.63 -7.57
N LEU A 527 29.45 42.89 -8.18
CA LEU A 527 30.40 43.41 -9.17
C LEU A 527 30.00 43.00 -10.60
N THR A 528 28.87 42.29 -10.73
CA THR A 528 28.17 41.94 -11.99
C THR A 528 26.70 42.41 -11.94
N PRO A 529 26.44 43.72 -11.68
CA PRO A 529 25.11 44.27 -11.40
C PRO A 529 24.12 44.16 -12.56
N GLU A 530 24.60 43.90 -13.77
CA GLU A 530 23.77 43.62 -14.96
C GLU A 530 23.21 42.18 -15.01
N ILE A 531 23.64 41.30 -14.10
CA ILE A 531 23.17 39.90 -13.98
C ILE A 531 22.56 39.63 -12.61
N MET A 532 23.19 40.09 -11.53
CA MET A 532 22.80 39.84 -10.14
C MET A 532 22.83 41.12 -9.32
N ASP A 533 21.81 41.38 -8.50
CA ASP A 533 21.72 42.56 -7.64
C ASP A 533 22.47 42.42 -6.30
N ASP A 534 22.49 43.51 -5.52
CA ASP A 534 23.14 43.57 -4.20
C ASP A 534 22.40 42.72 -3.13
N GLU A 535 21.21 42.19 -3.42
CA GLU A 535 20.50 41.21 -2.59
C GLU A 535 20.86 39.76 -2.97
N GLY A 536 21.74 39.55 -3.97
CA GLY A 536 22.17 38.23 -4.43
C GLY A 536 21.18 37.53 -5.36
N ARG A 537 20.18 38.25 -5.87
CA ARG A 537 19.16 37.72 -6.78
C ARG A 537 19.64 37.88 -8.22
N VAL A 538 19.59 36.80 -9.02
CA VAL A 538 19.83 36.89 -10.47
C VAL A 538 18.63 37.58 -11.12
N ILE A 539 18.85 38.78 -11.67
CA ILE A 539 17.82 39.60 -12.32
C ILE A 539 17.82 39.43 -13.85
N SER A 540 18.92 38.98 -14.45
CA SER A 540 19.04 38.85 -15.91
C SER A 540 20.04 37.76 -16.32
N HIS A 541 19.57 36.51 -16.37
CA HIS A 541 20.41 35.36 -16.72
C HIS A 541 20.74 35.32 -18.24
N PRO A 542 22.03 35.32 -18.65
CA PRO A 542 22.43 35.36 -20.07
C PRO A 542 22.24 34.05 -20.86
N GLY A 543 21.44 33.11 -20.37
CA GLY A 543 21.19 31.79 -20.97
C GLY A 543 22.34 30.79 -20.82
N LYS A 544 23.58 31.23 -21.07
CA LYS A 544 24.83 30.46 -20.89
C LYS A 544 25.37 30.54 -19.46
N GLU A 545 26.32 29.66 -19.15
CA GLU A 545 27.17 29.74 -17.96
C GLU A 545 28.00 31.04 -17.93
N ILE A 546 28.17 31.62 -16.74
CA ILE A 546 28.92 32.87 -16.51
C ILE A 546 29.45 32.95 -15.07
N ALA A 547 30.57 33.67 -14.88
CA ALA A 547 31.05 34.03 -13.54
C ALA A 547 30.29 35.26 -13.01
N LEU A 548 29.87 35.22 -11.76
CA LEU A 548 29.35 36.35 -11.00
C LEU A 548 30.40 36.75 -9.96
N ASP A 549 30.94 37.94 -10.10
CA ASP A 549 31.82 38.55 -9.11
C ASP A 549 31.00 39.42 -8.15
N TYR A 550 31.32 39.38 -6.86
CA TYR A 550 30.66 40.14 -5.81
C TYR A 550 31.57 40.27 -4.58
N GLN A 551 31.19 41.15 -3.65
CA GLN A 551 31.91 41.38 -2.40
C GLN A 551 30.94 41.60 -1.24
N VAL A 552 31.43 41.39 -0.02
CA VAL A 552 30.74 41.77 1.22
C VAL A 552 31.68 42.57 2.11
N THR A 553 31.19 43.69 2.62
CA THR A 553 31.85 44.48 3.65
C THR A 553 31.24 44.08 4.98
N VAL A 554 32.06 43.52 5.88
CA VAL A 554 31.60 43.03 7.18
C VAL A 554 32.19 43.89 8.28
N THR A 555 31.34 44.47 9.12
CA THR A 555 31.74 45.26 10.28
C THR A 555 31.37 44.54 11.57
N PHE A 556 32.35 44.34 12.45
CA PHE A 556 32.15 43.77 13.80
C PHE A 556 33.09 44.43 14.81
N ALA A 557 32.57 44.80 15.97
CA ALA A 557 33.34 45.42 17.08
C ALA A 557 34.23 46.61 16.65
N GLY A 558 33.75 47.44 15.71
CA GLY A 558 34.48 48.60 15.19
C GLY A 558 35.64 48.27 14.23
N LYS A 559 35.79 47.00 13.82
CA LYS A 559 36.69 46.57 12.75
C LYS A 559 35.87 46.21 11.52
N THR A 560 36.34 46.61 10.34
CA THR A 560 35.71 46.28 9.05
C THR A 560 36.68 45.46 8.21
N LYS A 561 36.19 44.37 7.61
CA LYS A 561 36.87 43.60 6.55
C LYS A 561 36.05 43.68 5.25
N VAL A 562 36.70 43.51 4.11
CA VAL A 562 36.04 43.29 2.82
C VAL A 562 36.49 41.94 2.29
N PHE A 563 35.52 41.12 1.90
CA PHE A 563 35.73 39.82 1.27
C PHE A 563 35.18 39.85 -0.15
N THR A 564 35.86 39.21 -1.09
CA THR A 564 35.50 39.19 -2.52
C THR A 564 35.45 37.75 -3.00
N TYR A 565 34.39 37.42 -3.74
CA TYR A 565 34.07 36.07 -4.17
C TYR A 565 33.68 36.05 -5.65
N THR A 566 33.88 34.88 -6.27
CA THR A 566 33.45 34.57 -7.64
C THR A 566 32.66 33.27 -7.61
N SER A 567 31.43 33.28 -8.11
CA SER A 567 30.58 32.09 -8.23
C SER A 567 30.25 31.82 -9.69
N THR A 568 30.23 30.55 -10.12
CA THR A 568 29.72 30.22 -11.46
C THR A 568 28.21 30.10 -11.43
N LEU A 569 27.50 30.98 -12.14
CA LEU A 569 26.11 30.77 -12.53
C LEU A 569 26.08 29.80 -13.70
N GLN A 570 25.45 28.64 -13.50
CA GLN A 570 25.38 27.56 -14.50
C GLN A 570 24.56 27.95 -15.74
N GLU A 571 24.57 27.12 -16.78
CA GLU A 571 23.66 27.31 -17.91
C GLU A 571 22.18 27.31 -17.45
N ARG A 572 21.34 28.14 -18.06
CA ARG A 572 19.90 28.21 -17.72
C ARG A 572 19.22 26.90 -18.14
N ALA A 573 18.51 26.27 -17.20
CA ALA A 573 17.78 25.03 -17.41
C ALA A 573 16.90 25.10 -18.69
N LYS A 574 17.09 24.12 -19.57
CA LYS A 574 16.52 24.09 -20.94
C LYS A 574 15.08 23.62 -21.02
#